data_AF-A0A0K6IQK0-F1
#
_entry.id   AF-A0A0K6IQK0-F1
#
_cell.length_a   1.000
_cell.length_b   1.000
_cell.length_c   1.000
_cell.angle_alpha   90.00
_cell.angle_beta   90.00
_cell.angle_gamma   90.00
#
_symmetry.space_group_name_H-M   'P 1'
#
loop_
_entity.id
_entity.type
_entity.pdbx_description
1 polymer ?
#
loop_
_entity_poly.entity_id
_entity_poly.type
_entity_poly.pdbx_seq_one_letter_code
_entity_poly.pdbx_strand_id
1 'polypeptide(L)'
;MTDTLTNLFPEAPLEAIPTSKGKAPYVVLKMLADGQLLERDELTKVLGETWRWGLQQLRGDRFGYWLIHSIKKPNSRFTVLQLDPRHLSGDAKQDAAARLEARRKLKRTSHKEAVLGGNRVPKAYTEMLEANAAYFKNLGEAANDSMMGDEY
;
A
#
# COMPACT_ATOMS: atom_id res chain seq x y z
N MET A 1 -0.14 -3.64 32.65
CA MET A 1 0.09 -4.85 31.82
C MET A 1 0.20 -4.40 30.37
N THR A 2 1.17 -4.88 29.59
CA THR A 2 1.24 -4.56 28.16
C THR A 2 0.26 -5.47 27.42
N ASP A 3 -0.96 -5.00 27.18
CA ASP A 3 -1.95 -5.77 26.43
C ASP A 3 -1.38 -6.15 25.06
N THR A 4 -1.38 -7.45 24.81
CA THR A 4 -1.04 -8.03 23.52
C THR A 4 -2.19 -7.78 22.55
N LEU A 5 -1.90 -7.68 21.25
CA LEU A 5 -2.96 -7.47 20.25
C LEU A 5 -4.03 -8.57 20.29
N THR A 6 -3.66 -9.79 20.67
CA THR A 6 -4.60 -10.91 20.89
C THR A 6 -5.64 -10.60 21.96
N ASN A 7 -5.27 -9.87 23.02
CA ASN A 7 -6.22 -9.46 24.06
C ASN A 7 -7.11 -8.29 23.60
N LEU A 8 -6.58 -7.42 22.74
CA LEU A 8 -7.32 -6.27 22.20
C LEU A 8 -8.32 -6.68 21.12
N PHE A 9 -8.07 -7.80 20.43
CA PHE A 9 -8.90 -8.32 19.34
C PHE A 9 -9.23 -9.80 19.56
N PRO A 10 -9.99 -10.16 20.60
CA PRO A 10 -10.27 -11.55 20.95
C PRO A 10 -11.07 -12.29 19.86
N GLU A 11 -11.91 -11.56 19.12
CA GLU A 11 -12.77 -12.10 18.08
C GLU A 11 -12.08 -12.19 16.70
N ALA A 12 -10.88 -11.60 16.57
CA ALA A 12 -10.12 -11.67 15.33
C ALA A 12 -9.43 -13.04 15.21
N PRO A 13 -9.38 -13.64 14.01
CA PRO A 13 -8.61 -14.87 13.78
C PRO A 13 -7.14 -14.68 14.17
N LEU A 14 -6.53 -15.66 14.82
CA LEU A 14 -5.17 -15.55 15.36
C LEU A 14 -4.13 -15.22 14.26
N GLU A 15 -4.31 -15.78 13.07
CA GLU A 15 -3.48 -15.52 11.89
C GLU A 15 -3.59 -14.09 11.36
N ALA A 16 -4.70 -13.41 11.64
CA ALA A 16 -4.89 -12.01 11.28
C ALA A 16 -4.18 -11.05 12.25
N ILE A 17 -3.69 -11.53 13.40
CA ILE A 17 -3.05 -10.70 14.41
C ILE A 17 -1.52 -10.77 14.24
N PRO A 18 -0.85 -9.65 13.91
CA PRO A 18 0.61 -9.62 13.87
C PRO A 18 1.20 -9.98 15.24
N THR A 19 2.16 -10.90 15.28
CA THR A 19 2.76 -11.37 16.56
C THR A 19 4.12 -10.71 16.85
N SER A 20 4.84 -10.27 15.82
CA SER A 20 6.18 -9.66 15.96
C SER A 20 6.11 -8.24 16.52
N LYS A 21 6.17 -8.13 17.85
CA LYS A 21 6.22 -6.86 18.58
C LYS A 21 7.33 -5.97 18.00
N GLY A 22 6.99 -4.73 17.62
CA GLY A 22 7.91 -3.75 17.03
C GLY A 22 8.00 -3.73 15.51
N LYS A 23 7.44 -4.73 14.79
CA LYS A 23 7.31 -4.63 13.32
C LYS A 23 6.14 -3.73 12.95
N ALA A 24 6.25 -3.05 11.80
CA ALA A 24 5.29 -2.02 11.38
C ALA A 24 3.81 -2.47 11.44
N PRO A 25 3.39 -3.66 10.97
CA PRO A 25 1.99 -4.09 11.08
C PRO A 25 1.50 -4.18 12.53
N TYR A 26 2.33 -4.69 13.44
CA TYR A 26 2.01 -4.78 14.87
C TYR A 26 1.81 -3.37 15.45
N VAL A 27 2.75 -2.47 15.18
CA VAL A 27 2.74 -1.11 15.74
C VAL A 27 1.57 -0.31 15.19
N VAL A 28 1.31 -0.37 13.88
CA VAL A 28 0.17 0.31 13.25
C VAL A 28 -1.15 -0.18 13.84
N LEU A 29 -1.36 -1.50 13.94
CA LEU A 29 -2.60 -2.05 14.47
C LEU A 29 -2.77 -1.68 15.95
N LYS A 30 -1.69 -1.69 16.73
CA LYS A 30 -1.72 -1.29 18.15
C LYS A 30 -2.10 0.19 18.31
N MET A 31 -1.57 1.08 17.47
CA MET A 31 -1.90 2.51 17.51
C MET A 31 -3.34 2.81 17.06
N LEU A 32 -3.99 1.88 16.35
CA LEU A 32 -5.38 1.99 15.91
C LEU A 32 -6.37 1.29 16.85
N ALA A 33 -5.88 0.59 17.88
CA ALA A 33 -6.69 -0.31 18.70
C ALA A 33 -7.67 0.42 19.64
N ASP A 34 -7.51 1.72 19.85
CA ASP A 34 -8.44 2.56 20.61
C ASP A 34 -9.65 3.05 19.77
N GLY A 35 -9.65 2.74 18.47
CA GLY A 35 -10.69 3.15 17.52
C GLY A 35 -10.72 4.64 17.20
N GLN A 36 -9.76 5.42 17.71
CA GLN A 36 -9.69 6.86 17.47
C GLN A 36 -9.10 7.18 16.10
N LEU A 37 -9.24 8.45 15.69
CA LEU A 37 -8.60 8.96 14.50
C LEU A 37 -7.08 9.05 14.73
N LEU A 38 -6.32 8.37 13.89
CA LEU A 38 -4.86 8.35 13.93
C LEU A 38 -4.28 9.21 12.80
N GLU A 39 -3.43 10.17 13.18
CA GLU A 39 -2.68 10.97 12.22
C GLU A 39 -1.56 10.16 11.58
N ARG A 40 -1.38 10.31 10.26
CA ARG A 40 -0.25 9.66 9.56
C ARG A 40 1.10 10.19 10.00
N ASP A 41 1.16 11.42 10.50
CA ASP A 41 2.39 12.01 11.04
C ASP A 41 2.79 11.35 12.35
N GLU A 42 1.83 10.89 13.17
CA GLU A 42 2.11 10.12 14.38
C GLU A 42 2.74 8.77 14.04
N LEU A 43 2.22 8.09 13.01
CA LEU A 43 2.85 6.89 12.48
C LEU A 43 4.27 7.16 11.94
N THR A 44 4.46 8.30 11.26
CA THR A 44 5.77 8.67 10.70
C THR A 44 6.79 8.93 11.81
N LYS A 45 6.38 9.56 12.93
CA LYS A 45 7.25 9.76 14.10
C LYS A 45 7.70 8.44 14.74
N VAL A 46 6.84 7.42 14.74
CA VAL A 46 7.13 6.13 15.40
C VAL A 46 7.86 5.13 14.48
N LEU A 47 7.50 5.10 13.20
CA LEU A 47 7.92 4.05 12.24
C LEU A 47 8.69 4.59 11.03
N GLY A 48 8.91 5.90 10.92
CA GLY A 48 9.48 6.51 9.73
C GLY A 48 8.63 6.21 8.51
N GLU A 49 9.23 5.80 7.40
CA GLU A 49 8.48 5.49 6.17
C GLU A 49 7.82 4.10 6.18
N THR A 50 8.22 3.24 7.12
CA THR A 50 7.82 1.82 7.13
C THR A 50 6.35 1.60 7.52
N TRP A 51 5.68 2.61 8.09
CA TRP A 51 4.24 2.51 8.42
C TRP A 51 3.39 2.24 7.20
N ARG A 52 3.78 2.74 6.01
CA ARG A 52 3.03 2.53 4.76
C ARG A 52 2.96 1.04 4.42
N TRP A 53 4.09 0.36 4.53
CA TRP A 53 4.17 -1.08 4.35
C TRP A 53 3.38 -1.82 5.43
N GLY A 54 3.49 -1.41 6.70
CA GLY A 54 2.70 -1.97 7.80
C GLY A 54 1.19 -1.89 7.55
N LEU A 55 0.70 -0.72 7.16
CA LEU A 55 -0.70 -0.48 6.82
C LEU A 55 -1.15 -1.29 5.59
N GLN A 56 -0.30 -1.39 4.56
CA GLN A 56 -0.59 -2.17 3.37
C GLN A 56 -0.76 -3.66 3.72
N GLN A 57 0.12 -4.21 4.56
CA GLN A 57 0.03 -5.60 4.99
C GLN A 57 -1.25 -5.87 5.79
N LEU A 58 -1.64 -4.96 6.69
CA LEU A 58 -2.88 -5.09 7.46
C LEU A 58 -4.13 -5.10 6.56
N ARG A 59 -4.17 -4.21 5.57
CA ARG A 59 -5.27 -4.13 4.59
C ARG A 59 -5.26 -5.28 3.58
N GLY A 60 -4.13 -5.96 3.44
CA GLY A 60 -3.90 -7.05 2.49
C GLY A 60 -4.36 -8.41 3.02
N ASP A 61 -4.01 -9.44 2.26
CA ASP A 61 -4.31 -10.84 2.56
C ASP A 61 -3.53 -11.38 3.76
N ARG A 62 -2.28 -10.95 3.93
CA ARG A 62 -1.34 -11.43 4.96
C ARG A 62 -1.92 -11.44 6.38
N PHE A 63 -2.68 -10.41 6.73
CA PHE A 63 -3.29 -10.27 8.07
C PHE A 63 -4.82 -10.25 8.01
N GLY A 64 -5.40 -10.92 7.01
CA GLY A 64 -6.84 -11.15 6.96
C GLY A 64 -7.68 -9.90 6.69
N TYR A 65 -7.17 -8.93 5.94
CA TYR A 65 -7.92 -7.77 5.43
C TYR A 65 -8.55 -6.89 6.52
N TRP A 66 -7.76 -6.32 7.41
CA TRP A 66 -8.26 -5.31 8.37
C TRP A 66 -8.88 -4.12 7.64
N LEU A 67 -10.12 -3.79 8.00
CA LEU A 67 -10.81 -2.64 7.44
C LEU A 67 -10.38 -1.38 8.20
N ILE A 68 -9.51 -0.62 7.54
CA ILE A 68 -8.97 0.63 8.07
C ILE A 68 -9.36 1.75 7.11
N HIS A 69 -10.18 2.68 7.59
CA HIS A 69 -10.66 3.81 6.81
C HIS A 69 -9.55 4.86 6.61
N SER A 70 -9.58 5.55 5.47
CA SER A 70 -8.81 6.77 5.27
C SER A 70 -9.79 7.91 5.09
N ILE A 71 -9.94 8.73 6.12
CA ILE A 71 -10.96 9.77 6.21
C ILE A 71 -10.31 11.10 5.86
N LYS A 72 -10.91 11.83 4.90
CA LYS A 72 -10.42 13.15 4.51
C LYS A 72 -10.77 14.15 5.61
N LYS A 73 -9.77 14.88 6.07
CA LYS A 73 -9.99 16.00 6.98
C LYS A 73 -10.65 17.18 6.25
N PRO A 74 -11.62 17.86 6.86
CA PRO A 74 -12.11 19.14 6.34
C PRO A 74 -10.94 20.10 6.11
N ASN A 75 -10.97 20.81 4.98
CA ASN A 75 -9.96 21.82 4.61
C ASN A 75 -8.50 21.34 4.58
N SER A 76 -8.26 20.03 4.46
CA SER A 76 -6.92 19.46 4.38
C SER A 76 -6.76 18.54 3.18
N ARG A 77 -5.53 18.52 2.64
CA ARG A 77 -5.10 17.54 1.62
C ARG A 77 -4.76 16.18 2.24
N PHE A 78 -4.62 16.12 3.56
CA PHE A 78 -4.23 14.92 4.29
C PHE A 78 -5.45 14.13 4.79
N THR A 79 -5.27 12.83 4.94
CA THR A 79 -6.27 11.91 5.49
C THR A 79 -5.79 11.35 6.82
N VAL A 80 -6.72 11.15 7.75
CA VAL A 80 -6.50 10.37 8.97
C VAL A 80 -6.86 8.91 8.74
N LEU A 81 -6.36 8.04 9.60
CA LEU A 81 -6.70 6.63 9.63
C LEU A 81 -7.65 6.33 10.78
N GLN A 82 -8.53 5.36 10.62
CA GLN A 82 -9.38 4.85 11.70
C GLN A 82 -9.65 3.38 11.49
N LEU A 83 -9.55 2.57 12.54
CA LEU A 83 -10.00 1.19 12.49
C LEU A 83 -11.53 1.15 12.40
N ASP A 84 -12.08 0.26 11.57
CA ASP A 84 -13.53 0.09 11.53
C ASP A 84 -14.05 -0.38 12.91
N PRO A 85 -15.06 0.29 13.51
CA PRO A 85 -15.55 -0.04 14.84
C PRO A 85 -16.04 -1.49 14.99
N ARG A 86 -16.43 -2.16 13.90
CA ARG A 86 -16.84 -3.58 13.92
C ARG A 86 -15.75 -4.49 14.47
N HIS A 87 -14.47 -4.15 14.27
CA HIS A 87 -13.33 -4.88 14.80
C HIS A 87 -13.19 -4.79 16.33
N LEU A 88 -13.82 -3.78 16.94
CA LEU A 88 -13.80 -3.50 18.38
C LEU A 88 -15.13 -3.84 19.07
N SER A 89 -16.09 -4.39 18.31
CA SER A 89 -17.47 -4.63 18.78
C SER A 89 -17.60 -5.80 19.78
N GLY A 90 -16.60 -6.68 19.85
CA GLY A 90 -16.72 -7.95 20.55
C GLY A 90 -17.62 -8.97 19.86
N ASP A 91 -18.00 -8.74 18.60
CA ASP A 91 -18.82 -9.65 17.79
C ASP A 91 -18.01 -10.19 16.60
N ALA A 92 -17.69 -11.49 16.64
CA ALA A 92 -16.97 -12.19 15.58
C ALA A 92 -17.64 -12.07 14.20
N LYS A 93 -18.97 -12.01 14.13
CA LYS A 93 -19.67 -11.86 12.84
C LYS A 93 -19.47 -10.48 12.26
N GLN A 94 -19.41 -9.44 13.10
CA GLN A 94 -19.13 -8.07 12.66
C GLN A 94 -17.68 -7.91 12.21
N ASP A 95 -16.72 -8.47 12.95
CA ASP A 95 -15.30 -8.51 12.54
C ASP A 95 -15.15 -9.19 11.16
N ALA A 96 -15.74 -10.39 11.01
CA ALA A 96 -15.70 -11.13 9.75
C ALA A 96 -16.36 -10.34 8.59
N ALA A 97 -17.50 -9.69 8.85
CA ALA A 97 -18.18 -8.88 7.84
C ALA A 97 -17.31 -7.68 7.39
N ALA A 98 -16.64 -7.01 8.31
CA ALA A 98 -15.71 -5.91 8.00
C ALA A 98 -14.53 -6.40 7.14
N ARG A 99 -13.97 -7.57 7.46
CA ARG A 99 -12.88 -8.19 6.67
C ARG A 99 -13.33 -8.57 5.25
N LEU A 100 -14.52 -9.15 5.10
CA LEU A 100 -15.09 -9.48 3.80
C LEU A 100 -15.31 -8.22 2.94
N GLU A 101 -15.78 -7.15 3.55
CA GLU A 101 -15.93 -5.85 2.88
C GLU A 101 -14.58 -5.29 2.43
N ALA A 102 -13.57 -5.31 3.30
CA ALA A 102 -12.20 -4.88 2.97
C ALA A 102 -11.62 -5.69 1.81
N ARG A 103 -11.74 -7.02 1.85
CA ARG A 103 -11.31 -7.92 0.78
C ARG A 103 -11.99 -7.59 -0.53
N ARG A 104 -13.32 -7.42 -0.52
CA ARG A 104 -14.11 -7.06 -1.72
C ARG A 104 -13.63 -5.75 -2.33
N LYS A 105 -13.45 -4.71 -1.51
CA LYS A 105 -12.94 -3.39 -1.96
C LYS A 105 -11.55 -3.52 -2.58
N LEU A 106 -10.63 -4.21 -1.90
CA LEU A 106 -9.26 -4.40 -2.37
C LEU A 106 -9.21 -5.13 -3.72
N LYS A 107 -9.93 -6.25 -3.85
CA LYS A 107 -9.94 -7.03 -5.11
C LYS A 107 -10.60 -6.28 -6.25
N ARG A 108 -11.65 -5.48 -5.98
CA ARG A 108 -12.25 -4.59 -6.99
C ARG A 108 -11.27 -3.55 -7.50
N THR A 109 -10.53 -2.88 -6.59
CA THR A 109 -9.52 -1.89 -6.97
C THR A 109 -8.37 -2.54 -7.73
N SER A 110 -7.84 -3.67 -7.24
CA SER A 110 -6.77 -4.42 -7.89
C SER A 110 -7.16 -4.86 -9.32
N HIS A 111 -8.39 -5.35 -9.52
CA HIS A 111 -8.89 -5.66 -10.85
C HIS A 111 -8.92 -4.43 -11.77
N LYS A 112 -9.43 -3.29 -11.29
CA LYS A 112 -9.46 -2.04 -12.06
C LYS A 112 -8.06 -1.59 -12.45
N GLU A 113 -7.12 -1.65 -11.51
CA GLU A 113 -5.70 -1.29 -11.75
C GLU A 113 -5.05 -2.22 -12.77
N ALA A 114 -5.30 -3.53 -12.68
CA ALA A 114 -4.79 -4.51 -13.65
C ALA A 114 -5.31 -4.24 -15.07
N VAL A 115 -6.60 -3.94 -15.22
CA VAL A 115 -7.19 -3.58 -16.53
C VAL A 115 -6.57 -2.30 -17.08
N LEU A 116 -6.45 -1.25 -16.25
CA LEU A 116 -5.83 0.01 -16.68
C LEU A 116 -4.34 -0.19 -17.03
N GLY A 117 -3.63 -1.04 -16.29
CA GLY A 117 -2.25 -1.42 -16.59
C GLY A 117 -2.15 -2.13 -17.95
N GLY A 118 -3.02 -3.11 -18.21
CA GLY A 118 -3.11 -3.80 -19.50
C GLY A 118 -3.35 -2.85 -20.66
N ASN A 119 -4.27 -1.90 -20.50
CA ASN A 119 -4.57 -0.89 -21.54
C ASN A 119 -3.38 0.04 -21.85
N ARG A 120 -2.40 0.18 -20.93
CA ARG A 120 -1.20 1.00 -21.15
C ARG A 120 -0.10 0.25 -21.91
N VAL A 121 -0.17 -1.08 -21.99
CA VAL A 121 0.88 -1.91 -22.61
C VAL A 121 1.15 -1.53 -24.07
N PRO A 122 0.14 -1.36 -24.96
CA PRO A 122 0.41 -1.06 -26.37
C PRO A 122 1.17 0.27 -26.55
N LYS A 123 0.73 1.32 -25.84
CA LYS A 123 1.40 2.63 -25.89
C LYS A 123 2.84 2.54 -25.35
N ALA A 124 3.05 1.86 -24.22
CA ALA A 124 4.38 1.69 -23.65
C ALA A 124 5.32 0.91 -24.58
N TYR A 125 4.78 -0.06 -25.34
CA TYR A 125 5.54 -0.81 -26.34
C TYR A 125 5.97 0.08 -27.51
N THR A 126 5.07 0.93 -28.02
CA THR A 126 5.41 1.91 -29.08
C THR A 126 6.48 2.90 -28.60
N GLU A 127 6.29 3.49 -27.41
CA GLU A 127 7.26 4.43 -26.83
C GLU A 127 8.64 3.77 -26.62
N MET A 128 8.67 2.48 -26.22
CA MET A 128 9.91 1.71 -26.12
C MET A 128 10.58 1.53 -27.48
N LEU A 129 9.84 1.19 -28.54
CA LEU A 129 10.39 1.03 -29.89
C LEU A 129 10.96 2.35 -30.42
N GLU A 130 10.26 3.46 -30.22
CA GLU A 130 10.71 4.80 -30.62
C GLU A 130 11.99 5.20 -29.86
N ALA A 131 12.01 5.00 -28.54
CA ALA A 131 13.19 5.27 -27.73
C ALA A 131 14.40 4.43 -28.16
N ASN A 132 14.19 3.14 -28.46
CA ASN A 132 15.24 2.26 -28.96
C ASN A 132 15.75 2.73 -30.33
N ALA A 133 14.86 3.08 -31.26
CA ALA A 133 15.24 3.59 -32.58
C ALA A 133 16.07 4.88 -32.48
N ALA A 134 15.65 5.82 -31.62
CA ALA A 134 16.39 7.07 -31.37
C ALA A 134 17.77 6.80 -30.77
N TYR A 135 17.87 5.87 -29.82
CA TYR A 135 19.13 5.46 -29.21
C TYR A 135 20.10 4.88 -30.25
N PHE A 136 19.65 3.94 -31.09
CA PHE A 136 20.50 3.35 -32.13
C PHE A 136 20.91 4.34 -33.21
N LYS A 137 20.01 5.25 -33.60
CA LYS A 137 20.34 6.33 -34.55
C LYS A 137 21.47 7.21 -34.01
N ASN A 138 21.37 7.63 -32.75
CA ASN A 138 22.40 8.46 -32.12
C ASN A 138 23.76 7.73 -32.01
N LEU A 139 23.76 6.43 -31.69
CA LEU A 139 24.98 5.62 -31.71
C LEU A 139 25.63 5.51 -33.10
N GLY A 140 24.81 5.38 -34.15
CA GLY A 140 25.31 5.34 -35.53
C GLY A 140 25.85 6.69 -36.02
N GLU A 141 25.21 7.80 -35.64
CA GLU A 141 25.70 9.16 -35.91
C GLU A 141 27.03 9.41 -35.18
N ALA A 142 27.15 9.03 -33.91
CA ALA A 142 28.38 9.16 -33.13
C ALA A 142 29.55 8.30 -33.68
N ALA A 143 29.26 7.13 -34.25
CA ALA A 143 30.28 6.27 -34.88
C ALA A 143 30.74 6.79 -36.25
N ASN A 144 29.91 7.57 -36.94
CA ASN A 144 30.27 8.18 -38.24
C ASN A 144 31.03 9.50 -38.07
N ASP A 145 30.75 10.28 -37.03
CA ASP A 145 31.48 11.53 -36.74
C ASP A 145 32.96 11.28 -36.35
N SER A 146 33.31 10.11 -35.80
CA SER A 146 34.70 9.78 -35.44
C SER A 146 35.58 9.35 -36.62
N MET A 147 35.02 9.18 -37.82
CA MET A 147 35.74 8.72 -39.03
C MET A 147 36.02 9.85 -40.05
N MET A 148 35.59 11.08 -39.75
CA MET A 148 35.69 12.25 -40.63
C MET A 148 36.65 13.34 -40.10
N GLY A 149 37.57 12.98 -39.21
CA GLY A 149 38.57 13.90 -38.68
C GLY A 149 39.93 13.23 -38.61
N ASP A 150 40.61 13.15 -39.76
CA ASP A 150 42.08 13.17 -39.92
C ASP A 150 42.43 12.97 -41.41
N GLU A 151 42.03 13.92 -42.25
CA GLU A 151 42.72 14.17 -43.52
C GLU A 151 43.12 15.64 -43.50
N TYR A 152 44.39 15.94 -43.18
CA TYR A 152 45.28 16.96 -43.77
C TYR A 152 46.64 16.97 -43.07
#